data_AF-A0A0L7K4U8-F1
#
_entry.id   AF-A0A0L7K4U8-F1
#
_cell.length_a   1.000
_cell.length_b   1.000
_cell.length_c   1.000
_cell.angle_alpha   90.00
_cell.angle_beta   90.00
_cell.angle_gamma   90.00
#
_symmetry.space_group_name_H-M   'P 1'
#
loop_
_entity.id
_entity.type
_entity.pdbx_description
1 polymer ?
#
loop_
_entity_poly.entity_id
_entity_poly.type
_entity_poly.pdbx_seq_one_letter_code
_entity_poly.pdbx_strand_id
1 'polypeptide(L)'
;MTSAAGAKGGPADHWIRDDTAPYCTQCQVRFTALERRHHCRECGAVFCGRCTRYEAPVRRLRALRPVRVCQRCHDTIQAKKE
;
A
#
# COMPACT_ATOMS: atom_id res chain seq x y z
N MET A 1 11.04 -18.53 -24.24
CA MET A 1 11.29 -17.28 -23.49
C MET A 1 10.22 -16.25 -23.85
N THR A 2 9.01 -16.40 -23.32
CA THR A 2 7.93 -15.42 -23.53
C THR A 2 7.31 -15.11 -22.19
N SER A 3 7.27 -13.81 -21.92
CA SER A 3 6.76 -13.08 -20.77
C SER A 3 5.48 -13.68 -20.17
N ALA A 4 5.47 -13.91 -18.85
CA ALA A 4 4.24 -14.05 -18.09
C ALA A 4 3.88 -12.68 -17.49
N ALA A 5 2.88 -12.07 -18.12
CA ALA A 5 2.27 -10.81 -17.76
C ALA A 5 1.75 -10.80 -16.31
N GLY A 6 1.81 -9.62 -15.71
CA GLY A 6 1.32 -9.35 -14.36
C GLY A 6 -0.15 -9.72 -14.18
N ALA A 7 -0.42 -10.50 -13.14
CA ALA A 7 -1.76 -10.85 -12.71
C ALA A 7 -2.55 -9.59 -12.31
N LYS A 8 -3.60 -9.30 -13.06
CA LYS A 8 -4.63 -8.32 -12.71
C LYS A 8 -5.67 -9.01 -11.82
N GLY A 9 -5.45 -8.95 -10.51
CA GLY A 9 -6.42 -9.35 -9.50
C GLY A 9 -7.58 -8.36 -9.41
N GLY A 10 -8.81 -8.87 -9.27
CA GLY A 10 -10.05 -8.09 -9.20
C GLY A 10 -10.15 -7.18 -7.96
N PRO A 11 -11.30 -6.49 -7.75
CA PRO A 11 -11.45 -5.41 -6.76
C PRO A 11 -11.19 -5.81 -5.29
N ALA A 12 -11.18 -7.10 -4.98
CA ALA A 12 -10.91 -7.66 -3.66
C ALA A 12 -9.50 -8.30 -3.50
N ASP A 13 -8.69 -8.34 -4.56
CA ASP A 13 -7.45 -9.14 -4.64
C ASP A 13 -6.16 -8.31 -4.48
N HIS A 14 -6.29 -7.05 -4.05
CA HIS A 14 -5.15 -6.11 -4.02
C HIS A 14 -4.28 -6.21 -2.75
N TRP A 15 -4.71 -6.97 -1.74
CA TRP A 15 -3.90 -7.13 -0.52
C TRP A 15 -2.88 -8.23 -0.78
N ILE A 16 -1.64 -7.82 -1.07
CA ILE A 16 -0.53 -8.77 -1.14
C ILE A 16 -0.47 -9.49 0.20
N ARG A 17 -0.58 -10.82 0.17
CA ARG A 17 -0.47 -11.67 1.36
C ARG A 17 0.85 -11.36 2.08
N ASP A 18 0.79 -11.11 3.39
CA ASP A 18 1.94 -10.69 4.20
C ASP A 18 3.13 -11.65 4.15
N ASP A 19 2.87 -12.92 3.88
CA ASP A 19 3.86 -14.00 3.84
C ASP A 19 4.90 -13.84 2.72
N THR A 20 4.66 -12.97 1.74
CA THR A 20 5.56 -12.78 0.58
C THR A 20 6.36 -11.47 0.61
N ALA A 21 6.15 -10.60 1.61
CA ALA A 21 6.83 -9.31 1.73
C ALA A 21 7.80 -9.28 2.92
N PRO A 22 9.06 -9.73 2.76
CA PRO A 22 10.09 -9.61 3.81
C PRO A 22 10.62 -8.18 3.98
N TYR A 23 10.41 -7.32 2.99
CA TYR A 23 10.92 -5.94 2.96
C TYR A 23 9.81 -4.95 2.64
N CYS A 24 9.95 -3.72 3.15
CA CYS A 24 9.08 -2.61 2.78
C CYS A 24 9.14 -2.35 1.27
N THR A 25 7.98 -2.26 0.61
CA THR A 25 7.89 -1.99 -0.84
C THR A 25 8.62 -0.70 -1.27
N GLN A 26 8.72 0.31 -0.40
CA GLN A 26 9.36 1.59 -0.73
C GLN A 26 10.84 1.64 -0.34
N CYS A 27 11.16 1.49 0.96
CA CYS A 27 12.53 1.71 1.44
C CYS A 27 13.34 0.43 1.61
N GLN A 28 12.78 -0.74 1.29
CA GLN A 28 13.43 -2.05 1.39
C GLN A 28 13.94 -2.40 2.80
N VAL A 29 13.47 -1.72 3.86
CA VAL A 29 13.78 -2.13 5.24
C VAL A 29 13.20 -3.52 5.49
N ARG A 30 13.97 -4.40 6.12
CA ARG A 30 13.52 -5.73 6.50
C ARG A 30 12.52 -5.63 7.64
N PHE A 31 11.40 -6.32 7.51
CA PHE A 31 10.44 -6.43 8.61
C PHE A 31 10.99 -7.35 9.71
N THR A 32 10.71 -6.96 10.96
CA THR A 32 11.09 -7.69 12.17
C THR A 32 9.92 -7.69 13.16
N ALA A 33 10.08 -8.27 14.34
CA ALA A 33 9.05 -8.18 15.38
C ALA A 33 8.77 -6.71 15.81
N LEU A 34 9.76 -5.82 15.66
CA LEU A 34 9.65 -4.40 15.98
C LEU A 34 9.29 -3.55 14.75
N GLU A 35 9.88 -3.84 13.58
CA GLU A 35 9.52 -3.19 12.32
C GLU A 35 8.36 -3.95 11.68
N ARG A 36 7.14 -3.55 12.07
CA ARG A 36 5.89 -4.22 11.69
C ARG A 36 5.46 -3.85 10.27
N ARG A 37 4.70 -4.77 9.65
CA ARG A 37 4.09 -4.59 8.34
C ARG A 37 2.86 -3.69 8.39
N HIS A 38 2.69 -2.83 7.40
CA HIS A 38 1.53 -1.96 7.25
C HIS A 38 1.09 -1.88 5.79
N HIS A 39 -0.19 -2.18 5.51
CA HIS A 39 -0.74 -2.05 4.16
C HIS A 39 -1.11 -0.61 3.82
N CYS A 40 -0.86 -0.19 2.58
CA CYS A 40 -1.50 0.99 2.03
C CYS A 40 -2.97 0.69 1.74
N ARG A 41 -3.91 1.48 2.26
CA ARG A 41 -5.34 1.25 2.00
C ARG A 41 -5.79 1.66 0.59
N GLU A 42 -4.95 2.32 -0.18
CA GLU A 42 -5.21 2.65 -1.60
C GLU A 42 -4.61 1.61 -2.56
N CYS A 43 -3.34 1.23 -2.37
CA CYS A 43 -2.62 0.32 -3.27
C CYS A 43 -2.24 -1.02 -2.65
N GLY A 44 -2.79 -1.41 -1.48
CA GLY A 44 -2.68 -2.73 -0.82
C GLY A 44 -1.30 -3.37 -0.63
N ALA A 45 -0.21 -2.72 -1.03
CA ALA A 45 1.16 -3.17 -0.84
C ALA A 45 1.63 -2.95 0.61
N VAL A 46 2.71 -3.62 0.99
CA VAL A 46 3.19 -3.71 2.36
C VAL A 46 4.37 -2.77 2.61
N PHE A 47 4.29 -1.96 3.66
CA PHE A 47 5.28 -0.94 3.98
C PHE A 47 5.64 -0.94 5.47
N CYS A 48 6.74 -0.27 5.81
CA CYS A 48 7.08 0.07 7.18
C CYS A 48 6.22 1.22 7.71
N GLY A 49 6.29 1.47 9.02
CA GLY A 49 5.51 2.53 9.67
C GLY A 49 5.85 3.91 9.10
N ARG A 50 7.14 4.13 8.78
CA ARG A 50 7.65 5.39 8.23
C ARG A 50 7.10 5.70 6.83
N CYS A 51 7.02 4.69 5.96
CA CYS A 51 6.54 4.85 4.59
C CYS A 51 5.00 4.95 4.48
N THR A 52 4.28 4.65 5.57
CA THR A 52 2.82 4.75 5.66
C THR A 52 2.34 5.72 6.75
N ARG A 53 3.15 6.73 7.07
CA ARG A 53 2.79 7.76 8.07
C ARG A 53 1.70 8.75 7.62
N TYR A 54 1.13 8.55 6.43
CA TYR A 54 0.20 9.47 5.79
C TYR A 54 -1.23 8.94 5.84
N GLU A 55 -2.20 9.84 5.87
CA GLU A 55 -3.62 9.51 5.79
C GLU A 55 -4.28 10.25 4.64
N ALA A 56 -5.15 9.56 3.89
CA ALA A 56 -5.86 10.15 2.76
C ALA A 56 -7.29 9.59 2.66
N PRO A 57 -8.25 10.35 2.09
CA PRO A 57 -9.58 9.85 1.81
C PRO A 57 -9.51 8.85 0.65
N VAL A 58 -9.68 7.56 0.96
CA VAL A 58 -9.70 6.48 -0.02
C VAL A 58 -11.14 6.27 -0.50
N ARG A 59 -11.47 6.82 -1.68
CA ARG A 59 -12.84 6.84 -2.22
C ARG A 59 -13.47 5.44 -2.33
N ARG A 60 -12.67 4.45 -2.73
CA ARG A 60 -13.13 3.06 -2.90
C ARG A 60 -13.59 2.39 -1.60
N LEU A 61 -13.12 2.86 -0.44
CA LEU A 61 -13.49 2.29 0.86
C LEU A 61 -14.73 2.94 1.47
N ARG A 62 -15.27 4.02 0.86
CA ARG A 62 -16.35 4.84 1.43
C ARG A 62 -16.09 5.20 2.91
N ALA A 63 -14.82 5.35 3.27
CA ALA A 63 -14.42 5.63 4.64
C ALA A 63 -14.80 7.07 5.00
N LEU A 64 -15.47 7.23 6.15
CA LEU A 64 -15.86 8.56 6.67
C LEU A 64 -14.65 9.39 7.12
N ARG A 65 -13.52 8.74 7.42
CA ARG A 65 -12.28 9.38 7.85
C ARG A 65 -11.12 8.98 6.93
N PRO A 66 -10.11 9.85 6.76
CA PRO A 66 -8.87 9.48 6.10
C PRO A 66 -8.27 8.19 6.67
N VAL A 67 -7.66 7.39 5.81
CA VAL A 67 -7.06 6.11 6.20
C VAL A 67 -5.60 6.06 5.80
N ARG A 68 -4.84 5.22 6.49
CA ARG A 68 -3.40 5.01 6.26
C ARG A 68 -3.09 4.67 4.80
N VAL A 69 -2.20 5.44 4.19
CA VAL A 69 -1.70 5.21 2.83
C VAL A 69 -0.18 5.34 2.78
N CYS A 70 0.44 4.76 1.75
CA CYS A 70 1.85 5.02 1.46
C CYS A 70 2.04 6.44 0.90
N GLN A 71 3.27 6.94 0.94
CA GLN A 71 3.62 8.27 0.41
C GLN A 71 3.13 8.49 -1.02
N ARG A 72 3.43 7.56 -1.94
CA ARG A 72 3.05 7.67 -3.35
C ARG A 72 1.54 7.83 -3.55
N CYS A 73 0.74 7.05 -2.81
CA CYS A 73 -0.71 7.13 -2.87
C CYS A 73 -1.23 8.43 -2.25
N HIS A 74 -0.63 8.88 -1.14
CA HIS A 74 -0.96 10.17 -0.56
C HIS A 74 -0.79 11.29 -1.60
N ASP A 75 0.39 11.40 -2.20
CA ASP A 75 0.71 12.45 -3.18
C ASP A 75 -0.23 12.40 -4.39
N THR A 76 -0.53 11.19 -4.89
CA THR A 76 -1.46 10.98 -6.01
C THR A 76 -2.89 11.38 -5.67
N ILE A 77 -3.34 11.15 -4.42
CA ILE A 77 -4.69 11.51 -3.98
C ILE A 77 -4.79 13.02 -3.76
N GLN A 78 -3.75 13.68 -3.26
CA GLN A 78 -3.76 15.14 -3.07
C GLN A 78 -3.77 15.88 -4.41
N ALA A 79 -2.97 15.45 -5.39
CA ALA A 79 -2.93 16.05 -6.73
C ALA A 79 -4.25 15.90 -7.53
N LYS A 80 -5.17 15.03 -7.09
CA LYS A 80 -6.51 14.85 -7.69
C LYS A 80 -7.59 15.67 -6.99
N LYS A 81 -7.25 16.45 -5.97
CA LYS A 81 -8.18 17.36 -5.28
C LYS A 81 -8.21 18.76 -5.90
N GLU A 82 -7.21 19.09 -6.71
CA GLU A 82 -7.16 20.26 -7.58
C GLU A 82 -7.83 19.93 -8.92
#